data_AF-A0A662SSW5-F1
#
_entry.id   AF-A0A662SSW5-F1
#
_cell.length_a   1.000
_cell.length_b   1.000
_cell.length_c   1.000
_cell.angle_alpha   90.00
_cell.angle_beta   90.00
_cell.angle_gamma   90.00
#
_symmetry.space_group_name_H-M   'P 1'
#
loop_
_entity.id
_entity.type
_entity.pdbx_description
1 polymer ?
#
loop_
_entity_poly.entity_id
_entity_poly.type
_entity_poly.pdbx_seq_one_letter_code
_entity_poly.pdbx_strand_id
1 'polypeptide(L)'
;PEAEVSIEEVLVHALACSRDPRDKMLCAIFYLKNKSRIDDRRALLNAARMGLTREWISLKSYVEGSEVEGYPSLSELAEAASLYGVRVALPTSPEAALELLEQLASKLDGEATCYLIGGLNLMLRGLKKSTRDIDIMVESRVELELLKKALAKLGYQVAYSNSSTLCVKHGMPRFDIYLKMVDHSYKLTRRAAEESELKQIGKLKLKLLPLEDIALQKAVAGRERDIADLASIAPLIDQEKLLRALEEQEQALGKPICKSLLKALQTLQEEYGIKLRVLRKLTAHTIEHVISAMREPFTPAQLARELGIPSYKVRYRAEKLLKQGKLTKVEGRYMKLENLNP
;
A
#
# COMPACT_ATOMS: atom_id res chain seq x y z
N PRO A 1 14.62 -4.25 41.18
CA PRO A 1 14.78 -3.15 40.20
C PRO A 1 13.43 -2.83 39.56
N GLU A 2 12.95 -1.59 39.68
CA GLU A 2 11.80 -1.14 38.91
C GLU A 2 12.20 -1.19 37.43
N ALA A 3 11.67 -2.16 36.70
CA ALA A 3 11.83 -2.21 35.26
C ALA A 3 10.95 -1.10 34.67
N GLU A 4 11.53 -0.25 33.81
CA GLU A 4 10.74 0.72 33.05
C GLU A 4 9.72 -0.05 32.20
N VAL A 5 8.43 0.17 32.49
CA VAL A 5 7.32 -0.46 31.76
C VAL A 5 7.25 0.16 30.37
N SER A 6 7.32 -0.67 29.33
CA SER A 6 7.26 -0.19 27.95
C SER A 6 5.85 0.27 27.58
N ILE A 7 5.72 1.13 26.56
CA ILE A 7 4.40 1.60 26.11
C ILE A 7 3.52 0.46 25.59
N GLU A 8 4.15 -0.58 25.02
CA GLU A 8 3.49 -1.82 24.61
C GLU A 8 2.98 -2.60 25.82
N GLU A 9 3.77 -2.71 26.90
CA GLU A 9 3.34 -3.37 28.13
C GLU A 9 2.16 -2.60 28.75
N VAL A 10 2.21 -1.27 28.82
CA VAL A 10 1.10 -0.44 29.29
C VAL A 10 -0.19 -0.74 28.50
N LEU A 11 -0.12 -0.77 27.17
CA LEU A 11 -1.28 -1.04 26.33
C LEU A 11 -1.81 -2.47 26.52
N VAL A 12 -0.94 -3.47 26.55
CA VAL A 12 -1.36 -4.87 26.72
C VAL A 12 -1.96 -5.10 28.11
N HIS A 13 -1.39 -4.50 29.16
CA HIS A 13 -1.96 -4.54 30.50
C HIS A 13 -3.31 -3.81 30.58
N ALA A 14 -3.46 -2.67 29.91
CA ALA A 14 -4.74 -1.97 29.81
C ALA A 14 -5.82 -2.82 29.11
N LEU A 15 -5.46 -3.52 28.03
CA LEU A 15 -6.34 -4.51 27.38
C LEU A 15 -6.72 -5.64 28.33
N ALA A 16 -5.76 -6.17 29.09
CA ALA A 16 -6.00 -7.22 30.09
C ALA A 16 -7.01 -6.79 31.17
N CYS A 17 -6.96 -5.51 31.54
CA CYS A 17 -7.81 -4.93 32.59
C CYS A 17 -9.14 -4.39 32.06
N SER A 18 -9.38 -4.41 30.74
CA SER A 18 -10.58 -3.84 30.13
C SER A 18 -11.81 -4.69 30.44
N ARG A 19 -12.80 -4.10 31.12
CA ARG A 19 -14.01 -4.82 31.58
C ARG A 19 -15.22 -4.51 30.74
N ASP A 20 -15.27 -3.33 30.13
CA ASP A 20 -16.39 -2.87 29.32
C ASP A 20 -15.93 -2.37 27.92
N PRO A 21 -16.86 -2.14 26.98
CA PRO A 21 -16.52 -1.63 25.65
C PRO A 21 -15.80 -0.27 25.66
N ARG A 22 -16.03 0.58 26.68
CA ARG A 22 -15.38 1.89 26.78
C ARG A 22 -13.91 1.75 27.16
N ASP A 23 -13.55 0.83 28.06
CA ASP A 23 -12.14 0.54 28.38
C ASP A 23 -11.37 0.11 27.12
N LYS A 24 -11.98 -0.77 26.32
CA LYS A 24 -11.42 -1.22 25.05
C LYS A 24 -11.29 -0.08 24.03
N MET A 25 -12.27 0.82 23.98
CA MET A 25 -12.21 2.03 23.14
C MET A 25 -11.09 2.98 23.59
N LEU A 26 -10.87 3.16 24.90
CA LEU A 26 -9.75 3.93 25.41
C LEU A 26 -8.40 3.29 25.05
N CYS A 27 -8.30 1.96 25.09
CA CYS A 27 -7.13 1.24 24.58
C CYS A 27 -6.89 1.51 23.09
N ALA A 28 -7.95 1.53 22.27
CA ALA A 28 -7.89 1.90 20.86
C ALA A 28 -7.42 3.34 20.65
N ILE A 29 -7.95 4.31 21.40
CA ILE A 29 -7.52 5.70 21.33
C ILE A 29 -6.06 5.84 21.77
N PHE A 30 -5.66 5.16 22.85
CA PHE A 30 -4.28 5.14 23.31
C PHE A 30 -3.32 4.59 22.25
N TYR A 31 -3.68 3.47 21.62
CA TYR A 31 -2.93 2.89 20.51
C TYR A 31 -2.80 3.88 19.36
N LEU A 32 -3.92 4.46 18.90
CA LEU A 32 -3.94 5.40 17.78
C LEU A 32 -3.10 6.65 18.06
N LYS A 33 -3.16 7.18 19.29
CA LYS A 33 -2.38 8.34 19.72
C LYS A 33 -0.87 8.08 19.73
N ASN A 34 -0.47 6.85 20.03
CA ASN A 34 0.93 6.46 20.20
C ASN A 34 1.45 5.55 19.08
N LYS A 35 0.74 5.46 17.96
CA LYS A 35 1.01 4.51 16.88
C LYS A 35 2.45 4.55 16.36
N SER A 36 3.07 5.73 16.29
CA SER A 36 4.46 5.87 15.84
C SER A 36 5.51 5.40 16.85
N ARG A 37 5.11 5.20 18.12
CA ARG A 37 5.97 4.80 19.24
C ARG A 37 5.80 3.33 19.63
N ILE A 38 4.71 2.70 19.20
CA ILE A 38 4.39 1.32 19.52
C ILE A 38 5.00 0.39 18.45
N ASP A 39 5.81 -0.56 18.89
CA ASP A 39 6.23 -1.69 18.05
C ASP A 39 5.15 -2.78 18.10
N ASP A 40 4.40 -2.92 17.01
CA ASP A 40 3.31 -3.90 16.88
C ASP A 40 3.78 -5.35 17.13
N ARG A 41 5.01 -5.69 16.75
CA ARG A 41 5.56 -7.04 16.97
C ARG A 41 5.88 -7.25 18.44
N ARG A 42 6.47 -6.26 19.11
CA ARG A 42 6.74 -6.32 20.55
C ARG A 42 5.44 -6.39 21.36
N ALA A 43 4.44 -5.59 20.99
CA ALA A 43 3.13 -5.61 21.63
C ALA A 43 2.42 -6.96 21.44
N LEU A 44 2.46 -7.54 20.24
CA LEU A 44 1.95 -8.89 19.98
C LEU A 44 2.65 -9.95 20.84
N LEU A 45 3.98 -9.89 20.97
CA LEU A 45 4.73 -10.82 21.82
C LEU A 45 4.35 -10.69 23.30
N ASN A 46 4.16 -9.47 23.78
CA ASN A 46 3.69 -9.20 25.15
C ASN A 46 2.27 -9.72 25.36
N ALA A 47 1.36 -9.48 24.41
CA ALA A 47 0.00 -10.00 24.45
C ALA A 47 -0.01 -11.54 24.47
N ALA A 48 0.80 -12.18 23.63
CA ALA A 48 0.92 -13.64 23.58
C ALA A 48 1.42 -14.22 24.91
N ARG A 49 2.39 -13.58 25.56
CA ARG A 49 2.88 -13.98 26.89
C ARG A 49 1.81 -13.93 27.97
N MET A 50 0.83 -13.04 27.83
CA MET A 50 -0.28 -12.87 28.77
C MET A 50 -1.55 -13.64 28.34
N GLY A 51 -1.50 -14.40 27.24
CA GLY A 51 -2.67 -15.10 26.71
C GLY A 51 -3.70 -14.20 26.02
N LEU A 52 -3.33 -12.96 25.65
CA LEU A 52 -4.20 -11.92 25.10
C LEU A 52 -4.07 -11.74 23.58
N THR A 53 -3.63 -12.79 22.87
CA THR A 53 -3.41 -12.73 21.41
C THR A 53 -4.70 -12.35 20.68
N ARG A 54 -5.85 -12.87 21.11
CA ARG A 54 -7.14 -12.59 20.47
C ARG A 54 -7.56 -11.15 20.69
N GLU A 55 -7.42 -10.63 21.90
CA GLU A 55 -7.75 -9.26 22.29
C GLU A 55 -6.88 -8.26 21.53
N TRP A 56 -5.59 -8.59 21.36
CA TRP A 56 -4.67 -7.81 20.53
C TRP A 56 -5.11 -7.77 19.06
N ILE A 57 -5.42 -8.93 18.47
CA ILE A 57 -5.93 -9.00 17.10
C ILE A 57 -7.23 -8.21 16.96
N SER A 58 -8.16 -8.35 17.91
CA SER A 58 -9.41 -7.60 17.96
C SER A 58 -9.18 -6.08 18.04
N LEU A 59 -8.26 -5.62 18.89
CA LEU A 59 -7.89 -4.22 18.97
C LEU A 59 -7.37 -3.73 17.62
N LYS A 60 -6.45 -4.48 17.00
CA LYS A 60 -5.86 -4.16 15.69
C LYS A 60 -6.92 -4.06 14.60
N SER A 61 -7.81 -5.05 14.49
CA SER A 61 -8.92 -5.04 13.53
C SER A 61 -9.86 -3.85 13.76
N TYR A 62 -10.15 -3.51 15.02
CA TYR A 62 -11.02 -2.40 15.38
C TYR A 62 -10.42 -1.04 14.99
N VAL A 63 -9.17 -0.77 15.39
CA VAL A 63 -8.48 0.47 15.00
C VAL A 63 -8.23 0.55 13.49
N GLU A 64 -8.22 -0.60 12.80
CA GLU A 64 -8.17 -0.72 11.34
C GLU A 64 -9.51 -0.57 10.64
N GLY A 65 -10.61 -0.51 11.38
CA GLY A 65 -11.93 -0.10 10.90
C GLY A 65 -12.87 -1.24 10.61
N SER A 66 -12.61 -2.38 11.25
CA SER A 66 -13.59 -3.46 11.29
C SER A 66 -14.53 -3.25 12.48
N GLU A 67 -15.79 -3.59 12.31
CA GLU A 67 -16.68 -3.80 13.45
C GLU A 67 -16.21 -5.05 14.20
N VAL A 68 -16.02 -4.92 15.52
CA VAL A 68 -15.50 -5.99 16.36
C VAL A 68 -16.41 -6.17 17.56
N GLU A 69 -16.84 -7.41 17.79
CA GLU A 69 -17.72 -7.73 18.91
C GLU A 69 -17.10 -7.29 20.25
N GLY A 70 -17.93 -6.63 21.08
CA GLY A 70 -17.52 -6.10 22.38
C GLY A 70 -16.72 -4.79 22.32
N TYR A 71 -16.58 -4.17 21.15
CA TYR A 71 -16.14 -2.78 21.00
C TYR A 71 -17.35 -1.88 20.64
N PRO A 72 -17.29 -0.57 20.95
CA PRO A 72 -18.28 0.39 20.46
C PRO A 72 -18.24 0.52 18.94
N SER A 73 -19.22 1.19 18.35
CA SER A 73 -19.22 1.49 16.91
C SER A 73 -18.02 2.35 16.52
N LEU A 74 -17.62 2.29 15.24
CA LEU A 74 -16.53 3.14 14.75
C LEU A 74 -16.87 4.64 14.83
N SER A 75 -18.15 5.01 14.77
CA SER A 75 -18.60 6.39 14.98
C SER A 75 -18.34 6.87 16.41
N GLU A 76 -18.68 6.05 17.41
CA GLU A 76 -18.38 6.34 18.82
C GLU A 76 -16.87 6.45 19.07
N LEU A 77 -16.06 5.58 18.44
CA LEU A 77 -14.61 5.71 18.49
C LEU A 77 -14.14 7.04 17.90
N ALA A 78 -14.67 7.45 16.74
CA ALA A 78 -14.26 8.69 16.08
C ALA A 78 -14.61 9.93 16.90
N GLU A 79 -15.80 9.95 17.51
CA GLU A 79 -16.24 11.00 18.43
C GLU A 79 -15.35 11.05 19.67
N ALA A 80 -15.17 9.92 20.36
CA ALA A 80 -14.35 9.85 21.56
C ALA A 80 -12.88 10.19 21.29
N ALA A 81 -12.30 9.69 20.19
CA ALA A 81 -10.93 9.97 19.79
C ALA A 81 -10.68 11.46 19.52
N SER A 82 -11.69 12.16 18.97
CA SER A 82 -11.59 13.60 18.68
C SER A 82 -11.30 14.43 19.94
N LEU A 83 -11.86 14.03 21.09
CA LEU A 83 -11.62 14.66 22.39
C LEU A 83 -10.15 14.57 22.84
N TYR A 84 -9.42 13.58 22.33
CA TYR A 84 -8.00 13.36 22.62
C TYR A 84 -7.06 13.91 21.54
N GLY A 85 -7.61 14.64 20.56
CA GLY A 85 -6.88 15.15 19.39
C GLY A 85 -6.52 14.05 18.38
N VAL A 86 -7.16 12.88 18.45
CA VAL A 86 -6.92 11.74 17.57
C VAL A 86 -8.00 11.72 16.48
N ARG A 87 -7.58 11.67 15.22
CA ARG A 87 -8.50 11.59 14.08
C ARG A 87 -8.68 10.14 13.65
N VAL A 88 -9.93 9.70 13.55
CA VAL A 88 -10.30 8.36 13.06
C VAL A 88 -11.10 8.51 11.78
N ALA A 89 -10.64 7.87 10.72
CA ALA A 89 -11.36 7.79 9.46
C ALA A 89 -12.34 6.61 9.52
N LEU A 90 -13.63 6.89 9.33
CA LEU A 90 -14.65 5.86 9.23
C LEU A 90 -14.52 5.15 7.86
N PRO A 91 -14.72 3.82 7.79
CA PRO A 91 -14.84 3.14 6.52
C PRO A 91 -16.06 3.66 5.76
N THR A 92 -15.83 4.03 4.50
CA THR A 92 -16.88 4.48 3.58
C THR A 92 -17.43 3.28 2.82
N SER A 93 -18.75 3.15 2.74
CA SER A 93 -19.42 2.17 1.89
C SER A 93 -19.38 2.60 0.41
N PRO A 94 -19.64 1.70 -0.55
CA PRO A 94 -19.75 2.07 -1.96
C PRO A 94 -20.76 3.19 -2.22
N GLU A 95 -21.93 3.13 -1.59
CA GLU A 95 -23.03 4.10 -1.74
C GLU A 95 -22.62 5.47 -1.22
N ALA A 96 -22.11 5.53 0.03
CA ALA A 96 -21.63 6.77 0.62
C ALA A 96 -20.47 7.40 -0.17
N ALA A 97 -19.60 6.57 -0.76
CA ALA A 97 -18.52 7.06 -1.61
C ALA A 97 -19.06 7.65 -2.93
N LEU A 98 -20.05 7.02 -3.55
CA LEU A 98 -20.69 7.53 -4.76
C LEU A 98 -21.41 8.85 -4.49
N GLU A 99 -22.19 8.95 -3.41
CA GLU A 99 -22.84 10.19 -3.00
C GLU A 99 -21.82 11.32 -2.78
N LEU A 100 -20.70 11.02 -2.12
CA LEU A 100 -19.63 12.00 -1.92
C LEU A 100 -18.97 12.43 -3.24
N LEU A 101 -18.79 11.51 -4.20
CA LEU A 101 -18.26 11.83 -5.54
C LEU A 101 -19.26 12.67 -6.35
N GLU A 102 -20.56 12.42 -6.23
CA GLU A 102 -21.61 13.24 -6.84
C GLU A 102 -21.66 14.65 -6.25
N GLN A 103 -21.57 14.76 -4.93
CA GLN A 103 -21.43 16.04 -4.24
C GLN A 103 -20.19 16.79 -4.72
N LEU A 104 -19.04 16.11 -4.81
CA LEU A 104 -17.81 16.69 -5.33
C LEU A 104 -17.98 17.19 -6.77
N ALA A 105 -18.56 16.36 -7.64
CA ALA A 105 -18.83 16.70 -9.02
C ALA A 105 -19.74 17.93 -9.16
N SER A 106 -20.74 18.07 -8.28
CA SER A 106 -21.66 19.23 -8.27
C SER A 106 -20.97 20.54 -7.88
N LYS A 107 -19.85 20.49 -7.14
CA LYS A 107 -19.10 21.67 -6.68
C LYS A 107 -17.95 22.08 -7.62
N LEU A 108 -17.68 21.30 -8.66
CA LEU A 108 -16.68 21.61 -9.67
C LEU A 108 -17.09 22.80 -10.55
N ASP A 109 -16.15 23.73 -10.73
CA ASP A 109 -16.31 24.90 -11.61
C ASP A 109 -16.02 24.59 -13.09
N GLY A 110 -15.55 23.39 -13.40
CA GLY A 110 -15.24 22.90 -14.75
C GLY A 110 -15.11 21.39 -14.78
N GLU A 111 -14.81 20.81 -15.95
CA GLU A 111 -14.53 19.37 -16.03
C GLU A 111 -13.18 19.03 -15.39
N ALA A 112 -13.14 17.94 -14.63
CA ALA A 112 -11.91 17.41 -14.05
C ALA A 112 -11.79 15.92 -14.36
N THR A 113 -10.62 15.50 -14.86
CA THR A 113 -10.29 14.07 -14.98
C THR A 113 -9.43 13.65 -13.80
N CYS A 114 -9.78 12.51 -13.22
CA CYS A 114 -9.11 11.99 -12.05
C CYS A 114 -9.01 10.46 -12.14
N TYR A 115 -7.91 9.92 -11.67
CA TYR A 115 -7.58 8.51 -11.74
C TYR A 115 -7.72 7.90 -10.34
N LEU A 116 -8.70 7.03 -10.15
CA LEU A 116 -8.85 6.32 -8.89
C LEU A 116 -7.79 5.26 -8.74
N ILE A 117 -7.12 5.32 -7.59
CA ILE A 117 -6.12 4.35 -7.16
C ILE A 117 -6.55 3.75 -5.81
N GLY A 118 -5.76 2.84 -5.26
CA GLY A 118 -6.00 2.31 -3.92
C GLY A 118 -7.36 1.63 -3.72
N GLY A 119 -7.92 1.79 -2.52
CA GLY A 119 -9.08 1.02 -2.05
C GLY A 119 -10.41 1.37 -2.73
N LEU A 120 -10.64 2.65 -3.04
CA LEU A 120 -11.89 3.08 -3.69
C LEU A 120 -12.04 2.49 -5.10
N ASN A 121 -10.94 2.37 -5.85
CA ASN A 121 -10.95 1.69 -7.15
C ASN A 121 -11.48 0.26 -7.02
N LEU A 122 -10.94 -0.52 -6.08
CA LEU A 122 -11.37 -1.90 -5.83
C LEU A 122 -12.83 -1.96 -5.34
N MET A 123 -13.25 -1.01 -4.51
CA MET A 123 -14.61 -0.93 -4.01
C MET A 123 -15.63 -0.68 -5.11
N LEU A 124 -15.36 0.26 -6.03
CA LEU A 124 -16.25 0.55 -7.18
C LEU A 124 -16.30 -0.58 -8.22
N ARG A 125 -15.38 -1.55 -8.14
CA ARG A 125 -15.38 -2.80 -8.91
C ARG A 125 -16.05 -3.97 -8.18
N GLY A 126 -16.55 -3.76 -6.96
CA GLY A 126 -17.13 -4.82 -6.12
C GLY A 126 -16.11 -5.78 -5.51
N LEU A 127 -14.81 -5.42 -5.51
CA LEU A 127 -13.70 -6.26 -5.03
C LEU A 127 -13.26 -5.94 -3.59
N LYS A 128 -13.82 -4.89 -2.99
CA LYS A 128 -13.56 -4.47 -1.61
C LYS A 128 -14.85 -3.91 -1.00
N LYS A 129 -15.10 -4.18 0.29
CA LYS A 129 -16.35 -3.78 0.96
C LYS A 129 -16.36 -2.33 1.47
N SER A 130 -15.20 -1.80 1.84
CA SER A 130 -15.08 -0.44 2.37
C SER A 130 -13.66 0.10 2.19
N THR A 131 -13.51 1.41 2.22
CA THR A 131 -12.21 2.11 2.26
C THR A 131 -12.29 3.33 3.15
N ARG A 132 -11.19 3.68 3.82
CA ARG A 132 -11.12 4.86 4.70
C ARG A 132 -10.66 6.13 3.97
N ASP A 133 -10.03 5.91 2.82
CA ASP A 133 -9.30 6.94 2.09
C ASP A 133 -9.75 6.91 0.62
N ILE A 134 -9.76 8.08 0.01
CA ILE A 134 -10.03 8.29 -1.42
C ILE A 134 -8.73 8.76 -2.06
N ASP A 135 -8.01 7.81 -2.65
CA ASP A 135 -6.76 8.08 -3.36
C ASP A 135 -7.04 8.40 -4.83
N ILE A 136 -6.60 9.59 -5.27
CA ILE A 136 -6.82 10.10 -6.61
C ILE A 136 -5.50 10.60 -7.20
N MET A 137 -5.22 10.28 -8.47
CA MET A 137 -4.21 10.97 -9.26
C MET A 137 -4.84 11.93 -10.26
N VAL A 138 -4.16 13.03 -10.56
CA VAL A 138 -4.52 13.97 -11.63
C VAL A 138 -3.31 14.24 -12.52
N GLU A 139 -3.56 14.59 -13.79
CA GLU A 139 -2.49 14.85 -14.75
C GLU A 139 -2.00 16.29 -14.69
N SER A 140 -2.85 17.23 -14.30
CA SER A 140 -2.54 18.66 -14.36
C SER A 140 -2.73 19.37 -13.01
N ARG A 141 -1.99 20.47 -12.83
CA ARG A 141 -2.22 21.40 -11.72
C ARG A 141 -3.60 22.04 -11.79
N VAL A 142 -4.16 22.19 -13.00
CA VAL A 142 -5.51 22.75 -13.19
C VAL A 142 -6.55 21.82 -12.56
N GLU A 143 -6.51 20.53 -12.85
CA GLU A 143 -7.41 19.54 -12.24
C GLU A 143 -7.23 19.45 -10.73
N LEU A 144 -5.97 19.50 -10.25
CA LEU A 144 -5.68 19.54 -8.81
C LEU A 144 -6.39 20.72 -8.12
N GLU A 145 -6.25 21.93 -8.67
CA GLU A 145 -6.88 23.12 -8.09
C GLU A 145 -8.40 23.11 -8.21
N LEU A 146 -8.96 22.54 -9.29
CA LEU A 146 -10.40 22.33 -9.42
C LEU A 146 -10.93 21.43 -8.30
N LEU A 147 -10.28 20.28 -8.06
CA LEU A 147 -10.64 19.36 -6.99
C LEU A 147 -10.50 20.00 -5.61
N LYS A 148 -9.39 20.71 -5.35
CA LYS A 148 -9.16 21.41 -4.07
C LYS A 148 -10.26 22.43 -3.78
N LYS A 149 -10.63 23.25 -4.76
CA LYS A 149 -11.71 24.25 -4.62
C LYS A 149 -13.06 23.58 -4.38
N ALA A 150 -13.37 22.50 -5.11
CA ALA A 150 -14.62 21.77 -4.94
C ALA A 150 -14.69 21.09 -3.55
N LEU A 151 -13.61 20.48 -3.09
CA LEU A 151 -13.49 19.92 -1.74
C LEU A 151 -13.63 20.99 -0.65
N ALA A 152 -13.01 22.17 -0.83
CA ALA A 152 -13.17 23.28 0.10
C ALA A 152 -14.64 23.74 0.21
N LYS A 153 -15.39 23.79 -0.90
CA LYS A 153 -16.84 24.07 -0.89
C LYS A 153 -17.66 23.00 -0.18
N LEU A 154 -17.14 21.78 -0.04
CA LEU A 154 -17.74 20.70 0.76
C LEU A 154 -17.30 20.72 2.24
N GLY A 155 -16.47 21.68 2.64
CA GLY A 155 -15.96 21.83 4.00
C GLY A 155 -14.72 20.98 4.31
N TYR A 156 -14.03 20.46 3.30
CA TYR A 156 -12.71 19.84 3.50
C TYR A 156 -11.63 20.92 3.66
N GLN A 157 -10.65 20.62 4.50
CA GLN A 157 -9.47 21.45 4.71
C GLN A 157 -8.23 20.75 4.18
N VAL A 158 -7.33 21.51 3.58
CA VAL A 158 -6.01 21.00 3.17
C VAL A 158 -5.15 20.86 4.42
N ALA A 159 -4.84 19.62 4.82
CA ALA A 159 -3.97 19.33 5.96
C ALA A 159 -2.49 19.33 5.58
N TYR A 160 -2.18 18.96 4.33
CA TYR A 160 -0.83 18.89 3.80
C TYR A 160 -0.87 19.09 2.28
N SER A 161 0.11 19.79 1.70
CA SER A 161 0.15 20.07 0.26
C SER A 161 1.59 20.23 -0.24
N ASN A 162 2.27 19.10 -0.47
CA ASN A 162 3.62 19.06 -1.05
C ASN A 162 3.61 18.22 -2.34
N SER A 163 4.23 17.02 -2.32
CA SER A 163 4.17 16.03 -3.41
C SER A 163 2.77 15.48 -3.63
N SER A 164 1.96 15.47 -2.57
CA SER A 164 0.55 15.13 -2.55
C SER A 164 -0.23 16.21 -1.79
N THR A 165 -1.52 16.32 -2.08
CA THR A 165 -2.48 17.16 -1.35
C THR A 165 -3.40 16.27 -0.55
N LEU A 166 -3.30 16.36 0.78
CA LEU A 166 -4.18 15.67 1.71
C LEU A 166 -5.30 16.63 2.13
N CYS A 167 -6.53 16.28 1.80
CA CYS A 167 -7.73 17.01 2.20
C CYS A 167 -8.52 16.18 3.22
N VAL A 168 -8.88 16.80 4.35
CA VAL A 168 -9.56 16.14 5.47
C VAL A 168 -10.81 16.89 5.88
N LYS A 169 -11.83 16.14 6.32
CA LYS A 169 -13.02 16.64 6.98
C LYS A 169 -13.38 15.66 8.08
N HIS A 170 -13.69 16.16 9.28
CA HIS A 170 -13.98 15.29 10.42
C HIS A 170 -15.18 14.38 10.12
N GLY A 171 -15.06 13.09 10.46
CA GLY A 171 -16.09 12.08 10.23
C GLY A 171 -16.22 11.59 8.78
N MET A 172 -15.43 12.14 7.85
CA MET A 172 -15.50 11.82 6.43
C MET A 172 -14.20 11.15 5.96
N PRO A 173 -14.23 10.36 4.87
CA PRO A 173 -13.00 9.83 4.29
C PRO A 173 -12.07 10.96 3.86
N ARG A 174 -10.77 10.78 4.06
CA ARG A 174 -9.78 11.75 3.57
C ARG A 174 -9.56 11.56 2.07
N PHE A 175 -9.22 12.66 1.38
CA PHE A 175 -8.78 12.62 -0.01
C PHE A 175 -7.26 12.79 -0.06
N ASP A 176 -6.59 11.81 -0.65
CA ASP A 176 -5.17 11.85 -0.97
C ASP A 176 -5.03 12.10 -2.48
N ILE A 177 -4.69 13.34 -2.87
CA ILE A 177 -4.62 13.77 -4.27
C ILE A 177 -3.17 13.90 -4.72
N TYR A 178 -2.80 13.16 -5.75
CA TYR A 178 -1.43 13.07 -6.28
C TYR A 178 -1.34 13.69 -7.67
N LEU A 179 -0.36 14.58 -7.88
CA LEU A 179 -0.10 15.15 -9.21
C LEU A 179 0.87 14.23 -9.98
N LYS A 180 0.35 13.51 -10.97
CA LYS A 180 1.07 12.56 -11.86
C LYS A 180 1.80 11.38 -11.20
N MET A 181 2.11 11.45 -9.91
CA MET A 181 2.97 10.49 -9.22
C MET A 181 2.61 10.36 -7.75
N VAL A 182 2.62 9.13 -7.25
CA VAL A 182 2.39 8.79 -5.84
C VAL A 182 3.75 8.63 -5.16
N ASP A 183 4.18 9.61 -4.37
CA ASP A 183 5.36 9.57 -3.47
C ASP A 183 6.62 8.89 -4.07
N HIS A 184 6.91 9.17 -5.34
CA HIS A 184 8.01 8.56 -6.10
C HIS A 184 7.97 7.02 -6.20
N SER A 185 6.84 6.40 -5.86
CA SER A 185 6.64 4.94 -5.84
C SER A 185 5.89 4.43 -7.06
N TYR A 186 5.07 5.29 -7.68
CA TYR A 186 4.26 4.95 -8.84
C TYR A 186 3.98 6.21 -9.66
N LYS A 187 4.09 6.14 -10.99
CA LYS A 187 3.81 7.25 -11.91
C LYS A 187 2.65 6.89 -12.82
N LEU A 188 1.76 7.83 -13.10
CA LEU A 188 0.69 7.60 -14.08
C LEU A 188 1.32 7.45 -15.47
N THR A 189 1.34 6.22 -15.99
CA THR A 189 1.84 5.93 -17.35
C THR A 189 0.73 6.16 -18.38
N ARG A 190 1.15 6.34 -19.63
CA ARG A 190 0.22 6.49 -20.76
C ARG A 190 -0.71 5.28 -20.89
N ARG A 191 -0.16 4.06 -20.85
CA ARG A 191 -0.96 2.82 -20.90
C ARG A 191 -1.97 2.80 -19.77
N ALA A 192 -1.54 3.01 -18.52
CA ALA A 192 -2.43 3.01 -17.37
C ALA A 192 -3.58 4.03 -17.54
N ALA A 193 -3.29 5.20 -18.11
CA ALA A 193 -4.28 6.24 -18.37
C ALA A 193 -5.26 5.90 -19.50
N GLU A 194 -4.80 5.22 -20.55
CA GLU A 194 -5.60 4.79 -21.71
C GLU A 194 -6.45 3.54 -21.40
N GLU A 195 -5.91 2.58 -20.66
CA GLU A 195 -6.60 1.34 -20.27
C GLU A 195 -7.53 1.51 -19.05
N SER A 196 -7.54 2.69 -18.44
CA SER A 196 -8.44 2.99 -17.32
C SER A 196 -9.89 2.98 -17.77
N GLU A 197 -10.75 2.35 -16.98
CA GLU A 197 -12.20 2.35 -17.19
C GLU A 197 -12.77 3.72 -16.82
N LEU A 198 -13.49 4.37 -17.74
CA LEU A 198 -14.10 5.68 -17.51
C LEU A 198 -15.50 5.55 -16.90
N LYS A 199 -15.72 6.22 -15.77
CA LYS A 199 -17.03 6.50 -15.20
C LYS A 199 -17.24 8.02 -15.16
N GLN A 200 -18.33 8.50 -15.76
CA GLN A 200 -18.67 9.92 -15.75
C GLN A 200 -19.67 10.20 -14.63
N ILE A 201 -19.34 11.15 -13.74
CA ILE A 201 -20.24 11.63 -12.68
C ILE A 201 -20.35 13.15 -12.82
N GLY A 202 -21.42 13.65 -13.44
CA GLY A 202 -21.57 15.09 -13.70
C GLY A 202 -20.35 15.66 -14.44
N LYS A 203 -19.63 16.61 -13.83
CA LYS A 203 -18.40 17.22 -14.38
C LYS A 203 -17.11 16.43 -14.06
N LEU A 204 -17.20 15.36 -13.28
CA LEU A 204 -16.07 14.55 -12.86
C LEU A 204 -15.91 13.33 -13.79
N LYS A 205 -14.79 13.27 -14.51
CA LYS A 205 -14.33 12.09 -15.26
C LYS A 205 -13.50 11.22 -14.33
N LEU A 206 -14.08 10.12 -13.87
CA LEU A 206 -13.48 9.19 -12.93
C LEU A 206 -12.90 8.00 -13.70
N LYS A 207 -11.58 7.91 -13.79
CA LYS A 207 -10.87 6.83 -14.48
C LYS A 207 -10.38 5.80 -13.46
N LEU A 208 -10.90 4.59 -13.50
CA LEU A 208 -10.48 3.50 -12.64
C LEU A 208 -9.25 2.84 -13.26
N LEU A 209 -8.07 2.99 -12.62
CA LEU A 209 -6.84 2.32 -13.04
C LEU A 209 -7.03 0.81 -13.23
N PRO A 210 -6.30 0.19 -14.17
CA PRO A 210 -6.24 -1.27 -14.33
C PRO A 210 -5.80 -1.98 -13.05
N LEU A 211 -6.26 -3.22 -12.85
CA LEU A 211 -5.94 -4.01 -11.65
C LEU A 211 -4.45 -4.30 -11.53
N GLU A 212 -3.75 -4.45 -12.65
CA GLU A 212 -2.30 -4.64 -12.72
C GLU A 212 -1.54 -3.47 -12.09
N ASP A 213 -1.98 -2.25 -12.37
CA ASP A 213 -1.40 -1.02 -11.82
C ASP A 213 -1.70 -0.85 -10.34
N ILE A 214 -2.93 -1.20 -9.91
CA ILE A 214 -3.28 -1.27 -8.48
C ILE A 214 -2.43 -2.31 -7.75
N ALA A 215 -2.19 -3.46 -8.38
CA ALA A 215 -1.35 -4.52 -7.82
C ALA A 215 0.10 -4.06 -7.63
N LEU A 216 0.67 -3.37 -8.62
CA LEU A 216 2.00 -2.76 -8.50
C LEU A 216 2.05 -1.74 -7.37
N GLN A 217 1.08 -0.82 -7.32
CA GLN A 217 1.02 0.18 -6.25
C GLN A 217 1.02 -0.47 -4.86
N LYS A 218 0.18 -1.49 -4.66
CA LYS A 218 0.09 -2.24 -3.39
C LYS A 218 1.36 -2.99 -3.06
N ALA A 219 1.97 -3.64 -4.05
CA ALA A 219 3.21 -4.37 -3.87
C ALA A 219 4.39 -3.46 -3.49
N VAL A 220 4.48 -2.25 -4.05
CA VAL A 220 5.55 -1.28 -3.71
C VAL A 220 5.32 -0.65 -2.34
N ALA A 221 4.07 -0.39 -1.94
CA ALA A 221 3.76 0.17 -0.62
C ALA A 221 4.12 -0.78 0.53
N GLY A 222 3.99 -2.10 0.33
CA GLY A 222 4.52 -3.13 1.23
C GLY A 222 3.86 -3.21 2.61
N ARG A 223 2.64 -2.69 2.78
CA ARG A 223 1.89 -2.75 4.05
C ARG A 223 1.10 -4.07 4.13
N GLU A 224 0.92 -4.63 5.33
CA GLU A 224 0.17 -5.89 5.52
C GLU A 224 -1.24 -5.86 4.91
N ARG A 225 -1.98 -4.76 5.09
CA ARG A 225 -3.31 -4.55 4.47
C ARG A 225 -3.28 -4.57 2.94
N ASP A 226 -2.17 -4.15 2.34
CA ASP A 226 -2.01 -4.16 0.88
C ASP A 226 -1.81 -5.58 0.34
N ILE A 227 -1.27 -6.51 1.14
CA ILE A 227 -1.17 -7.93 0.76
C ILE A 227 -2.53 -8.61 0.74
N ALA A 228 -3.40 -8.35 1.73
CA ALA A 228 -4.76 -8.89 1.75
C ALA A 228 -5.60 -8.39 0.54
N ASP A 229 -5.48 -7.10 0.21
CA ASP A 229 -6.12 -6.54 -0.99
C ASP A 229 -5.51 -7.13 -2.27
N LEU A 230 -4.20 -7.34 -2.31
CA LEU A 230 -3.54 -7.97 -3.44
C LEU A 230 -4.01 -9.42 -3.61
N ALA A 231 -4.22 -10.15 -2.52
CA ALA A 231 -4.74 -11.51 -2.54
C ALA A 231 -6.15 -11.60 -3.15
N SER A 232 -7.03 -10.62 -2.84
CA SER A 232 -8.39 -10.61 -3.37
C SER A 232 -8.45 -10.36 -4.88
N ILE A 233 -7.51 -9.58 -5.42
CA ILE A 233 -7.47 -9.26 -6.86
C ILE A 233 -6.56 -10.18 -7.67
N ALA A 234 -5.61 -10.89 -7.04
CA ALA A 234 -4.62 -11.72 -7.73
C ALA A 234 -5.21 -12.72 -8.74
N PRO A 235 -6.37 -13.39 -8.49
CA PRO A 235 -6.99 -14.28 -9.47
C PRO A 235 -7.50 -13.57 -10.73
N LEU A 236 -7.74 -12.25 -10.67
CA LEU A 236 -8.32 -11.44 -11.73
C LEU A 236 -7.26 -10.72 -12.59
N ILE A 237 -6.02 -10.68 -12.12
CA ILE A 237 -4.93 -9.98 -12.78
C ILE A 237 -4.47 -10.73 -14.04
N ASP A 238 -4.34 -10.00 -15.14
CA ASP A 238 -3.61 -10.47 -16.31
C ASP A 238 -2.11 -10.39 -16.02
N GLN A 239 -1.52 -11.56 -15.84
CA GLN A 239 -0.12 -11.73 -15.46
C GLN A 239 0.89 -11.23 -16.50
N GLU A 240 0.54 -11.22 -17.78
CA GLU A 240 1.42 -10.66 -18.81
C GLU A 240 1.29 -9.13 -18.89
N LYS A 241 0.08 -8.59 -18.66
CA LYS A 241 -0.10 -7.14 -18.47
C LYS A 241 0.62 -6.64 -17.22
N LEU A 242 0.63 -7.40 -16.13
CA LEU A 242 1.36 -7.04 -14.91
C LEU A 242 2.87 -6.87 -15.16
N LEU A 243 3.48 -7.74 -15.97
CA LEU A 243 4.89 -7.59 -16.35
C LEU A 243 5.14 -6.36 -17.22
N ARG A 244 4.25 -6.10 -18.18
CA ARG A 244 4.33 -4.88 -19.01
C ARG A 244 4.19 -3.61 -18.16
N ALA A 245 3.23 -3.60 -17.25
CA ALA A 245 3.04 -2.52 -16.29
C ALA A 245 4.28 -2.31 -15.41
N LEU A 246 4.93 -3.40 -14.96
CA LEU A 246 6.18 -3.32 -14.19
C LEU A 246 7.28 -2.65 -15.00
N GLU A 247 7.53 -3.11 -16.23
CA GLU A 247 8.58 -2.57 -17.10
C GLU A 247 8.37 -1.08 -17.38
N GLU A 248 7.14 -0.67 -17.69
CA GLU A 248 6.78 0.73 -17.89
C GLU A 248 7.01 1.57 -16.64
N GLN A 249 6.62 1.07 -15.46
CA GLN A 249 6.84 1.77 -14.19
C GLN A 249 8.33 1.92 -13.87
N GLU A 250 9.14 0.86 -14.04
CA GLU A 250 10.58 0.93 -13.81
C GLU A 250 11.25 1.96 -14.72
N GLN A 251 10.86 2.00 -16.00
CA GLN A 251 11.33 3.02 -16.95
C GLN A 251 10.87 4.42 -16.54
N ALA A 252 9.60 4.58 -16.17
CA ALA A 252 9.00 5.87 -15.86
C ALA A 252 9.52 6.48 -14.53
N LEU A 253 9.91 5.63 -13.58
CA LEU A 253 10.50 5.99 -12.30
C LEU A 253 12.03 6.08 -12.34
N GLY A 254 12.67 5.45 -13.32
CA GLY A 254 14.14 5.36 -13.41
C GLY A 254 14.76 4.52 -12.29
N LYS A 255 14.00 3.60 -11.69
CA LYS A 255 14.47 2.72 -10.60
C LYS A 255 13.74 1.38 -10.60
N PRO A 256 14.38 0.30 -10.14
CA PRO A 256 13.71 -0.98 -9.97
C PRO A 256 12.62 -0.94 -8.91
N ILE A 257 11.50 -1.59 -9.21
CA ILE A 257 10.46 -1.94 -8.24
C ILE A 257 10.14 -3.45 -8.26
N CYS A 258 10.76 -4.21 -9.16
CA CYS A 258 10.59 -5.66 -9.30
C CYS A 258 10.86 -6.45 -8.02
N LYS A 259 11.77 -6.02 -7.16
CA LYS A 259 12.02 -6.64 -5.84
C LYS A 259 10.78 -6.63 -4.96
N SER A 260 10.11 -5.47 -4.87
CA SER A 260 8.91 -5.30 -4.05
C SER A 260 7.76 -6.14 -4.60
N LEU A 261 7.58 -6.15 -5.92
CA LEU A 261 6.61 -7.03 -6.56
C LEU A 261 6.91 -8.51 -6.30
N LEU A 262 8.17 -8.93 -6.48
CA LEU A 262 8.57 -10.32 -6.26
C LEU A 262 8.25 -10.75 -4.83
N LYS A 263 8.65 -9.95 -3.83
CA LYS A 263 8.38 -10.23 -2.43
C LYS A 263 6.88 -10.32 -2.15
N ALA A 264 6.08 -9.39 -2.67
CA ALA A 264 4.62 -9.42 -2.49
C ALA A 264 4.00 -10.70 -3.09
N LEU A 265 4.38 -11.07 -4.32
CA LEU A 265 3.85 -12.27 -4.97
C LEU A 265 4.34 -13.58 -4.32
N GLN A 266 5.55 -13.61 -3.74
CA GLN A 266 6.01 -14.72 -2.92
C GLN A 266 5.19 -14.84 -1.64
N THR A 267 4.91 -13.71 -0.99
CA THR A 267 4.06 -13.66 0.23
C THR A 267 2.66 -14.20 -0.08
N LEU A 268 2.05 -13.84 -1.21
CA LEU A 268 0.77 -14.42 -1.64
C LEU A 268 0.82 -15.93 -1.84
N GLN A 269 1.92 -16.44 -2.40
CA GLN A 269 2.10 -17.87 -2.62
C GLN A 269 2.27 -18.61 -1.28
N GLU A 270 3.00 -18.04 -0.33
CA GLU A 270 3.32 -18.65 0.96
C GLU A 270 2.15 -18.57 1.95
N GLU A 271 1.53 -17.40 2.09
CA GLU A 271 0.48 -17.15 3.08
C GLU A 271 -0.93 -17.46 2.59
N TYR A 272 -1.21 -17.24 1.30
CA TYR A 272 -2.55 -17.39 0.72
C TYR A 272 -2.66 -18.57 -0.25
N GLY A 273 -1.56 -19.28 -0.52
CA GLY A 273 -1.54 -20.41 -1.45
C GLY A 273 -1.77 -20.03 -2.92
N ILE A 274 -1.73 -18.73 -3.27
CA ILE A 274 -2.03 -18.25 -4.62
C ILE A 274 -0.83 -18.49 -5.54
N LYS A 275 -1.00 -19.39 -6.51
CA LYS A 275 0.07 -19.75 -7.46
C LYS A 275 -0.02 -18.92 -8.73
N LEU A 276 0.94 -18.01 -8.93
CA LEU A 276 1.05 -17.17 -10.12
C LEU A 276 2.17 -17.66 -11.04
N ARG A 277 1.86 -17.90 -12.32
CA ARG A 277 2.82 -18.33 -13.37
C ARG A 277 3.88 -17.26 -13.63
N VAL A 278 3.50 -15.99 -13.48
CA VAL A 278 4.35 -14.81 -13.64
C VAL A 278 5.59 -14.87 -12.74
N LEU A 279 5.50 -15.54 -11.58
CA LEU A 279 6.56 -15.58 -10.59
C LEU A 279 7.88 -16.08 -11.18
N ARG A 280 7.83 -17.05 -12.12
CA ARG A 280 9.04 -17.55 -12.80
C ARG A 280 9.69 -16.47 -13.68
N LYS A 281 8.89 -15.73 -14.46
CA LYS A 281 9.38 -14.64 -15.32
C LYS A 281 9.87 -13.47 -14.47
N LEU A 282 9.10 -13.08 -13.46
CA LEU A 282 9.46 -12.01 -12.53
C LEU A 282 10.73 -12.32 -11.73
N THR A 283 10.92 -13.56 -11.25
CA THR A 283 12.16 -13.97 -10.57
C THR A 283 13.36 -13.75 -11.51
N ALA A 284 13.23 -14.17 -12.77
CA ALA A 284 14.30 -14.01 -13.75
C ALA A 284 14.61 -12.54 -14.02
N HIS A 285 13.58 -11.72 -14.27
CA HIS A 285 13.69 -10.28 -14.45
C HIS A 285 14.38 -9.63 -13.26
N THR A 286 13.94 -9.94 -12.04
CA THR A 286 14.50 -9.39 -10.80
C THR A 286 15.97 -9.77 -10.64
N ILE A 287 16.36 -11.02 -10.88
CA ILE A 287 17.78 -11.42 -10.81
C ILE A 287 18.61 -10.62 -11.81
N GLU A 288 18.18 -10.55 -13.08
CA GLU A 288 18.91 -9.85 -14.13
C GLU A 288 19.03 -8.35 -13.82
N HIS A 289 17.98 -7.73 -13.29
CA HIS A 289 17.99 -6.32 -12.87
C HIS A 289 18.90 -6.06 -11.67
N VAL A 290 18.90 -6.93 -10.66
CA VAL A 290 19.82 -6.73 -9.52
C VAL A 290 21.26 -6.88 -9.95
N ILE A 291 21.55 -7.89 -10.78
CA ILE A 291 22.89 -8.09 -11.35
C ILE A 291 23.33 -6.86 -12.15
N SER A 292 22.45 -6.27 -12.97
CA SER A 292 22.81 -5.07 -13.76
C SER A 292 23.11 -3.86 -12.88
N ALA A 293 22.50 -3.76 -11.69
CA ALA A 293 22.76 -2.69 -10.73
C ALA A 293 24.00 -2.93 -9.83
N MET A 294 24.53 -4.15 -9.77
CA MET A 294 25.68 -4.48 -8.91
C MET A 294 26.99 -3.86 -9.42
N ARG A 295 27.75 -3.25 -8.51
CA ARG A 295 29.10 -2.74 -8.81
C ARG A 295 30.19 -3.75 -8.43
N GLU A 296 30.02 -4.37 -7.28
CA GLU A 296 30.98 -5.32 -6.69
C GLU A 296 30.78 -6.76 -7.19
N PRO A 297 31.85 -7.59 -7.17
CA PRO A 297 31.73 -9.03 -7.38
C PRO A 297 30.78 -9.69 -6.38
N PHE A 298 29.93 -10.61 -6.86
CA PHE A 298 28.92 -11.29 -6.05
C PHE A 298 28.96 -12.81 -6.20
N THR A 299 28.44 -13.50 -5.19
CA THR A 299 28.16 -14.94 -5.25
C THR A 299 26.66 -15.20 -5.42
N PRO A 300 26.27 -16.30 -6.07
CA PRO A 300 24.86 -16.70 -6.15
C PRO A 300 24.20 -16.91 -4.78
N ALA A 301 24.97 -17.24 -3.74
CA ALA A 301 24.44 -17.43 -2.40
C ALA A 301 24.08 -16.10 -1.72
N GLN A 302 24.92 -15.07 -1.89
CA GLN A 302 24.65 -13.73 -1.36
C GLN A 302 23.39 -13.14 -1.99
N LEU A 303 23.32 -13.12 -3.32
CA LEU A 303 22.17 -12.54 -4.03
C LEU A 303 20.88 -13.34 -3.79
N ALA A 304 20.98 -14.67 -3.63
CA ALA A 304 19.83 -15.50 -3.28
C ALA A 304 19.25 -15.17 -1.90
N ARG A 305 20.12 -14.91 -0.91
CA ARG A 305 19.72 -14.50 0.44
C ARG A 305 19.03 -13.15 0.43
N GLU A 306 19.58 -12.20 -0.32
CA GLU A 306 18.99 -10.86 -0.47
C GLU A 306 17.58 -10.91 -1.09
N LEU A 307 17.41 -11.75 -2.12
CA LEU A 307 16.15 -11.85 -2.85
C LEU A 307 15.15 -12.83 -2.25
N GLY A 308 15.51 -13.61 -1.22
CA GLY A 308 14.64 -14.65 -0.67
C GLY A 308 14.30 -15.74 -1.70
N ILE A 309 15.24 -16.12 -2.56
CA ILE A 309 15.03 -17.12 -3.62
C ILE A 309 16.07 -18.24 -3.58
N PRO A 310 15.81 -19.43 -4.15
CA PRO A 310 16.79 -20.50 -4.18
C PRO A 310 18.06 -20.14 -4.97
N SER A 311 19.24 -20.42 -4.40
CA SER A 311 20.54 -20.08 -4.98
C SER A 311 20.80 -20.68 -6.37
N TYR A 312 20.23 -21.85 -6.66
CA TYR A 312 20.35 -22.46 -7.99
C TYR A 312 19.72 -21.61 -9.10
N LYS A 313 18.65 -20.83 -8.81
CA LYS A 313 18.01 -19.95 -9.78
C LYS A 313 18.93 -18.76 -10.13
N VAL A 314 19.60 -18.20 -9.12
CA VAL A 314 20.59 -17.13 -9.32
C VAL A 314 21.78 -17.65 -10.12
N ARG A 315 22.34 -18.81 -9.72
CA ARG A 315 23.47 -19.43 -10.43
C ARG A 315 23.13 -19.69 -11.90
N TYR A 316 21.97 -20.28 -12.17
CA TYR A 316 21.52 -20.54 -13.54
C TYR A 316 21.48 -19.27 -14.40
N ARG A 317 20.95 -18.16 -13.84
CA ARG A 317 20.88 -16.88 -14.55
C ARG A 317 22.26 -16.23 -14.73
N ALA A 318 23.09 -16.22 -13.71
CA ALA A 318 24.45 -15.71 -13.78
C ALA A 318 25.29 -16.45 -14.82
N GLU A 319 25.20 -17.79 -14.87
CA GLU A 319 25.87 -18.61 -15.91
C GLU A 319 25.34 -18.30 -17.32
N LYS A 320 24.04 -18.05 -17.47
CA LYS A 320 23.49 -17.62 -18.77
C LYS A 320 24.07 -16.26 -19.20
N LEU A 321 24.15 -15.30 -18.30
CA LEU A 321 24.72 -13.97 -18.58
C LEU A 321 26.24 -14.02 -18.84
N LEU A 322 26.96 -14.90 -18.15
CA LEU A 322 28.37 -15.19 -18.40
C LEU A 322 28.58 -15.71 -19.83
N LYS A 323 27.77 -16.69 -20.26
CA LYS A 323 27.80 -17.22 -21.64
C LYS A 323 27.45 -16.17 -22.71
N GLN A 324 26.67 -15.15 -22.33
CA GLN A 324 26.32 -14.02 -23.20
C GLN A 324 27.37 -12.91 -23.19
N GLY A 325 28.48 -13.07 -22.46
CA GLY A 325 29.53 -12.05 -22.34
C GLY A 325 29.12 -10.83 -21.50
N LYS A 326 28.02 -10.89 -20.74
CA LYS A 326 27.56 -9.78 -19.88
C LYS A 326 28.24 -9.79 -18.51
N LEU A 327 28.72 -10.94 -18.08
CA LEU A 327 29.45 -11.14 -16.82
C LEU A 327 30.83 -11.73 -17.09
N THR A 328 31.71 -11.62 -16.10
CA THR A 328 32.99 -12.30 -15.98
C THR A 328 33.10 -12.97 -14.61
N LYS A 329 34.19 -13.71 -14.36
CA LYS A 329 34.53 -14.22 -13.02
C LYS A 329 35.83 -13.59 -12.52
N VAL A 330 35.80 -13.06 -11.30
CA VAL A 330 36.96 -12.54 -10.57
C VAL A 330 37.02 -13.29 -9.24
N GLU A 331 38.12 -14.01 -8.98
CA GLU A 331 38.31 -14.82 -7.76
C GLU A 331 37.12 -15.77 -7.47
N GLY A 332 36.54 -16.37 -8.52
CA GLY A 332 35.39 -17.27 -8.40
C GLY A 332 34.04 -16.59 -8.15
N ARG A 333 33.97 -15.26 -8.10
CA ARG A 333 32.75 -14.45 -8.00
C ARG A 333 32.34 -13.89 -9.36
N TYR A 334 31.05 -13.68 -9.59
CA TYR A 334 30.58 -13.04 -10.82
C TYR A 334 30.74 -11.51 -10.70
N MET A 335 31.17 -10.87 -11.78
CA MET A 335 31.22 -9.42 -11.88
C MET A 335 30.75 -8.98 -13.27
N LYS A 336 30.15 -7.79 -13.40
CA LYS A 336 29.81 -7.26 -14.73
C LYS A 336 31.07 -6.96 -15.52
N LEU A 337 31.07 -7.30 -16.81
CA LEU A 337 32.23 -7.08 -17.68
C LEU A 337 32.60 -5.60 -17.77
N GLU A 338 31.61 -4.72 -17.86
CA GLU A 338 31.78 -3.26 -17.90
C GLU A 338 32.41 -2.65 -16.62
N ASN A 339 32.44 -3.38 -15.51
CA ASN A 339 33.03 -2.91 -14.26
C ASN A 339 34.51 -3.34 -14.10
N LEU A 340 35.08 -4.12 -15.04
CA LEU A 340 36.48 -4.57 -14.95
C LEU A 340 37.50 -3.45 -15.16
N ASN A 341 37.12 -2.39 -15.88
CA ASN A 341 37.94 -1.22 -16.16
C ASN A 341 37.08 0.03 -15.96
N PRO A 342 37.06 0.64 -14.76
CA PRO A 342 36.29 1.85 -14.48
C PRO A 342 36.78 3.09 -15.24
#